data_AF-E2AA99-F1
#
_entry.id   AF-E2AA99-F1
#
_cell.length_a   1.000
_cell.length_b   1.000
_cell.length_c   1.000
_cell.angle_alpha   90.00
_cell.angle_beta   90.00
_cell.angle_gamma   90.00
#
_symmetry.space_group_name_H-M   'P 1'
#
loop_
_entity.id
_entity.type
_entity.pdbx_description
1 polymer ?
#
loop_
_entity_poly.entity_id
_entity_poly.type
_entity_poly.pdbx_seq_one_letter_code
_entity_poly.pdbx_strand_id
1 'polypeptide(L)'
;TGSLIYHIECMDVYENMKHDIAGFDTSDYAVDSAYGISLLNKKVPGLMKDENNGAIMTEFVGLRAKMYALRVNRKKDTKKSVKSNVVARTITFDD
;
A
#
# COMPACT_ATOMS: atom_id res chain seq x y z
N THR A 1 -10.84 -2.07 -10.07
CA THR A 1 -9.48 -1.64 -10.49
C THR A 1 -8.46 -2.60 -9.90
N GLY A 2 -7.37 -2.90 -10.62
CA GLY A 2 -6.26 -3.66 -10.05
C GLY A 2 -5.35 -2.76 -9.22
N SER A 3 -4.82 -3.26 -8.10
CA SER A 3 -3.82 -2.55 -7.30
C SER A 3 -2.54 -2.32 -8.12
N LEU A 4 -1.94 -1.14 -8.02
CA LEU A 4 -0.66 -0.76 -8.63
C LEU A 4 0.38 -0.53 -7.54
N ILE A 5 1.66 -0.66 -7.89
CA ILE A 5 2.79 -0.41 -6.99
C ILE A 5 3.65 0.67 -7.64
N TYR A 6 3.90 1.73 -6.88
CA TYR A 6 4.66 2.89 -7.32
C TYR A 6 5.96 2.98 -6.52
N HIS A 7 7.07 3.17 -7.22
CA HIS A 7 8.31 3.64 -6.62
C HIS A 7 8.31 5.16 -6.67
N ILE A 8 8.33 5.81 -5.51
CA ILE A 8 8.26 7.26 -5.38
C ILE A 8 9.49 7.72 -4.61
N GLU A 9 10.29 8.60 -5.20
CA GLU A 9 11.43 9.21 -4.54
C GLU A 9 11.00 10.60 -4.04
N CYS A 10 10.83 10.74 -2.72
CA CYS A 10 10.52 12.01 -2.07
C CYS A 10 10.96 11.97 -0.60
N MET A 11 11.00 13.14 0.05
CA MET A 11 11.36 13.23 1.47
C MET A 11 10.25 12.67 2.37
N ASP A 12 9.00 13.05 2.10
CA ASP A 12 7.83 12.53 2.81
C ASP A 12 6.63 12.47 1.85
N VAL A 13 6.21 11.24 1.52
CA VAL A 13 5.09 11.00 0.60
C VAL A 13 3.76 11.48 1.21
N TYR A 14 3.62 11.42 2.53
CA TYR A 14 2.37 11.75 3.21
C TYR A 14 2.16 13.26 3.29
N GLU A 15 3.22 14.05 3.41
CA GLU A 15 3.14 15.51 3.26
C GLU A 15 2.68 15.90 1.85
N ASN A 16 3.23 15.25 0.83
CA ASN A 16 2.79 15.48 -0.55
C ASN A 16 1.31 15.09 -0.75
N MET A 17 0.87 13.98 -0.16
CA MET A 17 -0.54 13.56 -0.20
C MET A 17 -1.47 14.56 0.52
N LYS A 18 -1.04 15.18 1.62
CA LYS A 18 -1.83 16.23 2.30
C LYS A 18 -2.01 17.45 1.42
N HIS A 19 -0.95 17.86 0.72
CA HIS A 19 -1.00 19.02 -0.16
C HIS A 19 -2.00 18.80 -1.32
N ASP A 20 -2.10 17.57 -1.82
CA ASP A 20 -3.04 17.20 -2.88
C ASP A 20 -4.17 16.28 -2.39
N ILE A 21 -4.74 16.58 -1.22
CA ILE A 21 -5.74 15.70 -0.59
C ILE A 21 -7.01 15.50 -1.43
N ALA A 22 -7.28 16.39 -2.38
CA ALA A 22 -8.40 16.27 -3.31
C ALA A 22 -8.25 15.08 -4.28
N GLY A 23 -7.01 14.64 -4.54
CA GLY A 23 -6.70 13.50 -5.40
C GLY A 23 -6.76 12.13 -4.71
N PHE A 24 -6.87 12.10 -3.38
CA PHE A 24 -6.75 10.87 -2.59
C PHE A 24 -7.98 10.54 -1.73
N ASP A 25 -8.31 9.25 -1.65
CA ASP A 25 -9.22 8.69 -0.63
C ASP A 25 -8.40 8.30 0.60
N THR A 26 -8.53 9.10 1.66
CA THR A 26 -7.86 8.92 2.96
C THR A 26 -8.83 8.48 4.05
N SER A 27 -10.08 8.14 3.69
CA SER A 27 -11.14 7.86 4.66
C SER A 27 -10.91 6.62 5.52
N ASP A 28 -10.04 5.71 5.05
CA ASP A 28 -9.71 4.46 5.74
C ASP A 28 -8.41 4.55 6.57
N TYR A 29 -7.83 5.75 6.71
CA TYR A 29 -6.68 5.97 7.60
C TYR A 29 -7.10 5.91 9.07
N ALA A 30 -6.15 5.57 9.95
CA ALA A 30 -6.37 5.64 11.38
C ALA A 30 -6.47 7.11 11.84
N VAL A 31 -7.41 7.40 12.75
CA VAL A 31 -7.61 8.76 13.30
C VAL A 31 -6.35 9.26 14.02
N ASP A 32 -5.65 8.35 14.68
CA ASP A 32 -4.40 8.56 15.43
C ASP A 32 -3.14 8.32 14.58
N SER A 33 -3.28 8.33 13.24
CA SER A 33 -2.16 8.19 12.33
C SER A 33 -1.07 9.23 12.61
N ALA A 34 0.18 8.78 12.72
CA ALA A 34 1.34 9.63 12.96
C ALA A 34 1.54 10.70 11.85
N TYR A 35 0.93 10.49 10.69
CA TYR A 35 1.03 11.42 9.58
C TYR A 35 0.01 12.56 9.66
N GLY A 36 -0.97 12.58 10.57
CA GLY A 36 -1.90 13.72 10.71
C GLY A 36 -2.68 14.04 9.43
N ILE A 37 -3.08 13.02 8.67
CA ILE A 37 -3.87 13.17 7.44
C ILE A 37 -5.36 13.27 7.80
N SER A 38 -6.06 14.24 7.22
CA SER A 38 -7.52 14.37 7.37
C SER A 38 -8.25 13.20 6.70
N LEU A 39 -9.25 12.63 7.37
CA LEU A 39 -10.04 11.50 6.84
C LEU A 39 -11.11 12.02 5.88
N LEU A 40 -10.87 11.91 4.57
CA LEU A 40 -11.72 12.49 3.53
C LEU A 40 -12.00 11.52 2.38
N ASN A 41 -12.97 11.90 1.55
CA ASN A 41 -13.25 11.35 0.22
C ASN A 41 -13.60 9.85 0.12
N LYS A 42 -14.33 9.34 1.11
CA LYS A 42 -14.76 7.93 1.17
C LYS A 42 -15.49 7.47 -0.08
N LYS A 43 -14.90 6.49 -0.78
CA LYS A 43 -15.49 5.82 -1.96
C LYS A 43 -15.83 6.76 -3.12
N VAL A 44 -15.11 7.89 -3.23
CA VAL A 44 -15.27 8.80 -4.37
C VAL A 44 -14.57 8.19 -5.60
N PRO A 45 -15.28 7.96 -6.72
CA PRO A 45 -14.67 7.41 -7.93
C PRO A 45 -13.60 8.34 -8.50
N GLY A 46 -12.52 7.77 -9.03
CA GLY A 46 -11.44 8.52 -9.66
C GLY A 46 -10.33 8.97 -8.71
N LEU A 47 -10.51 8.79 -7.40
CA LEU A 47 -9.46 9.10 -6.42
C LEU A 47 -8.52 7.91 -6.21
N MET A 48 -7.27 8.24 -5.91
CA MET A 48 -6.26 7.26 -5.57
C MET A 48 -6.33 6.90 -4.09
N LYS A 49 -6.25 5.61 -3.78
CA LYS A 49 -6.25 5.12 -2.39
C LYS A 49 -4.91 4.48 -2.08
N ASP A 50 -4.38 4.77 -0.90
CA ASP A 50 -3.30 3.98 -0.32
C ASP A 50 -3.87 2.67 0.25
N GLU A 51 -3.52 1.54 -0.37
CA GLU A 51 -3.93 0.19 0.05
C GLU A 51 -3.39 -0.21 1.43
N ASN A 52 -2.30 0.42 1.88
CA ASN A 52 -1.69 0.10 3.16
C ASN A 52 -2.22 0.96 4.32
N ASN A 53 -3.06 1.96 4.06
CA ASN A 53 -3.64 2.89 5.03
C ASN A 53 -2.58 3.50 5.97
N GLY A 54 -1.48 4.02 5.41
CA GLY A 54 -0.38 4.64 6.16
C GLY A 54 0.65 3.65 6.72
N ALA A 55 0.48 2.34 6.52
CA ALA A 55 1.50 1.39 6.93
C ALA A 55 2.67 1.37 5.93
N ILE A 56 3.88 1.67 6.42
CA ILE A 56 5.08 1.78 5.59
C ILE A 56 5.43 0.44 4.95
N MET A 57 5.50 0.40 3.62
CA MET A 57 6.09 -0.72 2.89
C MET A 57 7.61 -0.63 2.98
N THR A 58 8.25 -1.65 3.54
CA THR A 58 9.71 -1.68 3.74
C THR A 58 10.42 -2.44 2.64
N GLU A 59 9.78 -3.48 2.09
CA GLU A 59 10.37 -4.35 1.08
C GLU A 59 9.32 -4.72 0.04
N PHE A 60 9.75 -4.81 -1.22
CA PHE A 60 8.92 -5.21 -2.33
C PHE A 60 9.70 -6.11 -3.29
N VAL A 61 9.10 -7.24 -3.66
CA VAL A 61 9.63 -8.17 -4.66
C VAL A 61 8.55 -8.45 -5.70
N GLY A 62 8.80 -8.03 -6.93
CA GLY A 62 7.92 -8.27 -8.07
C GLY A 62 8.53 -9.28 -9.03
N LEU A 63 7.85 -10.42 -9.25
CA LEU A 63 8.30 -11.46 -10.19
C LEU A 63 7.61 -11.33 -11.55
N ARG A 64 6.30 -11.05 -11.53
CA ARG A 64 5.46 -10.90 -12.74
C ARG A 64 4.22 -10.07 -12.38
N ALA A 65 3.51 -9.56 -13.38
CA ALA A 65 2.16 -9.03 -13.18
C ALA A 65 1.30 -9.99 -12.32
N LYS A 66 0.69 -9.45 -11.26
CA LYS A 66 -0.11 -10.17 -10.24
C LYS A 66 0.67 -11.23 -9.43
N MET A 67 2.01 -11.23 -9.50
CA MET A 67 2.89 -12.09 -8.71
C MET A 67 3.94 -11.26 -7.99
N TYR A 68 3.68 -10.95 -6.73
CA TYR A 68 4.55 -10.11 -5.92
C TYR A 68 4.42 -10.41 -4.44
N ALA A 69 5.45 -10.04 -3.68
CA ALA A 69 5.46 -10.02 -2.24
C ALA A 69 5.80 -8.60 -1.76
N LEU A 70 5.12 -8.16 -0.70
CA LEU A 70 5.42 -6.91 -0.01
C LEU A 70 5.47 -7.13 1.49
N ARG A 71 6.45 -6.50 2.13
CA ARG A 71 6.59 -6.43 3.58
C ARG A 71 6.18 -5.05 4.03
N VAL A 72 5.28 -5.01 5.00
CA VAL A 72 4.74 -3.78 5.53
C VAL A 72 4.97 -3.76 7.03
N ASN A 73 5.48 -2.65 7.53
CA ASN A 73 5.79 -2.50 8.94
C ASN A 73 4.54 -2.77 9.78
N ARG A 74 4.70 -3.58 10.84
CA ARG A 74 3.62 -4.01 11.74
C ARG A 74 2.47 -4.81 11.08
N LYS A 75 2.65 -5.32 9.87
CA LYS A 75 1.68 -6.22 9.19
C LYS A 75 2.36 -7.53 8.80
N LYS A 76 1.55 -8.58 8.59
CA LYS A 76 2.04 -9.84 8.01
C LYS A 76 2.42 -9.61 6.55
N ASP A 77 3.45 -10.32 6.10
CA ASP A 77 3.87 -10.36 4.71
C ASP A 77 2.68 -10.63 3.80
N THR A 78 2.50 -9.75 2.81
CA THR A 78 1.43 -9.89 1.84
C THR A 78 2.03 -10.44 0.55
N LYS A 79 1.54 -11.61 0.14
CA LYS A 79 2.00 -12.31 -1.05
C LYS A 79 0.81 -12.51 -1.99
N LYS A 80 0.93 -12.01 -3.21
CA LYS A 80 -0.07 -12.18 -4.27
C LYS A 80 0.50 -13.09 -5.34
N SER A 81 -0.24 -14.14 -5.68
CA SER A 81 0.11 -15.10 -6.74
C SER A 81 -1.15 -15.69 -7.34
N VAL A 82 -1.00 -16.31 -8.52
CA VAL A 82 -2.08 -16.96 -9.28
C VAL A 82 -2.69 -18.15 -8.52
N LYS A 83 -1.95 -18.78 -7.60
CA LYS A 83 -2.45 -19.85 -6.72
C LYS A 83 -2.06 -19.60 -5.26
N SER A 84 -3.04 -19.29 -4.42
CA SER A 84 -2.86 -19.00 -2.98
C SER A 84 -2.20 -20.18 -2.21
N ASN A 85 -2.43 -21.41 -2.65
CA ASN A 85 -1.89 -22.61 -1.99
C ASN A 85 -0.37 -22.78 -2.12
N VAL A 86 0.25 -22.25 -3.18
CA VAL A 86 1.71 -22.34 -3.40
C VAL A 86 2.43 -21.29 -2.55
N VAL A 87 1.81 -20.12 -2.40
CA VAL A 87 2.32 -18.99 -1.60
C VAL A 87 2.55 -19.37 -0.14
N ALA A 88 1.69 -20.20 0.44
CA ALA A 88 1.78 -20.61 1.84
C ALA A 88 2.91 -21.61 2.11
N ARG A 89 3.45 -22.29 1.09
CA ARG A 89 4.35 -23.44 1.27
C ARG A 89 5.81 -23.21 0.86
N THR A 90 6.14 -22.18 0.05
CA THR A 90 7.47 -22.18 -0.60
C THR A 90 8.10 -20.81 -0.88
N ILE A 91 7.38 -19.69 -0.78
CA ILE A 91 7.97 -18.38 -1.16
C ILE A 91 8.28 -17.59 0.11
N THR A 92 9.56 -17.44 0.47
CA THR A 92 10.06 -16.58 1.55
C THR A 92 10.72 -15.32 0.99
N PHE A 93 10.91 -14.28 1.81
CA PHE A 93 11.67 -13.09 1.40
C PHE A 93 13.18 -13.34 1.37
N ASP A 94 13.65 -14.34 2.11
CA ASP A 94 15.05 -14.73 2.24
C ASP A 94 15.52 -15.76 1.19
N ASP A 95 14.71 -16.06 0.18
CA ASP A 95 15.04 -17.00 -0.92
C ASP A 95 15.71 -16.26 -2.08
#